data_AF-X1LWQ4-F1
#
_entry.id   AF-X1LWQ4-F1
#
_cell.length_a   1.000
_cell.length_b   1.000
_cell.length_c   1.000
_cell.angle_alpha   90.00
_cell.angle_beta   90.00
_cell.angle_gamma   90.00
#
_symmetry.space_group_name_H-M   'P 1'
#
loop_
_entity.id
_entity.type
_entity.pdbx_description
1 polymer ?
#
loop_
_entity_poly.entity_id
_entity_poly.type
_entity_poly.pdbx_seq_one_letter_code
_entity_poly.pdbx_strand_id
1 'polypeptide(L)'
;GGIYYGLLCTDIAANNLHRALKSNDLSAKSLANYDRDWRRKLGQELKIGYWARKFYERLNDRQIDRIFDKIKSNGIDDALLKADDLSLDWHGKVVLRLIGHRAISKAIEAMKIPIHLGGGV
;
A
#
# COMPACT_ATOMS: atom_id res chain seq x y z
N GLY A 1 -9.10 -2.77 -0.59
CA GLY A 1 -9.91 -3.98 -0.37
C GLY A 1 -9.09 -5.01 0.38
N GLY A 2 -9.72 -6.05 0.93
CA GLY A 2 -9.02 -7.08 1.74
C GLY A 2 -9.30 -8.53 1.33
N ILE A 3 -10.17 -8.78 0.34
CA ILE A 3 -10.58 -10.13 -0.05
C ILE A 3 -9.39 -10.92 -0.61
N TYR A 4 -8.67 -10.35 -1.59
CA TYR A 4 -7.49 -10.97 -2.18
C TYR A 4 -6.38 -11.20 -1.14
N TYR A 5 -6.15 -10.25 -0.23
CA TYR A 5 -5.18 -10.43 0.86
C TYR A 5 -5.61 -11.53 1.83
N GLY A 6 -6.90 -11.64 2.12
CA GLY A 6 -7.47 -12.74 2.89
C GLY A 6 -7.18 -14.09 2.24
N LEU A 7 -7.42 -14.22 0.93
CA LEU A 7 -7.11 -15.45 0.17
C LEU A 7 -5.61 -15.78 0.20
N LEU A 8 -4.74 -14.79 0.01
CA LEU A 8 -3.29 -14.98 0.10
C LEU A 8 -2.86 -15.45 1.50
N CYS A 9 -3.38 -14.82 2.55
CA CYS A 9 -3.08 -15.23 3.92
C CYS A 9 -3.59 -16.64 4.21
N THR A 10 -4.76 -17.03 3.69
CA THR A 10 -5.30 -18.38 3.82
C THR A 10 -4.37 -19.42 3.20
N ASP A 11 -3.87 -19.19 1.98
CA ASP A 11 -2.91 -20.09 1.33
C ASP A 11 -1.60 -20.22 2.14
N ILE A 12 -1.06 -19.09 2.61
CA ILE A 12 0.16 -19.09 3.44
C ILE A 12 -0.08 -19.82 4.77
N ALA A 13 -1.25 -19.63 5.39
CA ALA A 13 -1.63 -20.29 6.64
C ALA A 13 -1.76 -21.80 6.45
N ALA A 14 -2.48 -22.25 5.43
CA ALA A 14 -2.67 -23.67 5.12
C ALA A 14 -1.32 -24.37 4.90
N ASN A 15 -0.42 -23.74 4.14
CA ASN A 15 0.92 -24.28 3.88
C ASN A 15 1.78 -24.38 5.14
N ASN A 16 1.75 -23.35 6.01
CA ASN A 16 2.50 -23.36 7.27
C ASN A 16 1.94 -24.41 8.25
N LEU A 17 0.62 -24.50 8.37
CA LEU A 17 -0.04 -25.49 9.22
C LEU A 17 0.24 -26.92 8.75
N HIS A 18 0.18 -27.19 7.43
CA HIS A 18 0.51 -28.50 6.87
C HIS A 18 1.92 -28.96 7.23
N ARG A 19 2.91 -28.07 7.14
CA ARG A 19 4.30 -28.37 7.52
C ARG A 19 4.42 -28.69 9.01
N ALA A 20 3.79 -27.87 9.86
CA ALA A 20 3.80 -28.04 11.30
C ALA A 20 3.15 -29.36 11.75
N LEU A 21 2.05 -29.75 11.09
CA LEU A 21 1.40 -31.05 11.31
C LEU A 21 2.29 -32.21 10.86
N LYS A 22 2.93 -32.12 9.69
CA LYS A 22 3.88 -33.13 9.21
C LYS A 22 5.09 -33.33 10.12
N SER A 23 5.58 -32.27 10.75
CA SER A 23 6.70 -32.32 11.69
C SER A 23 6.27 -32.57 13.14
N ASN A 24 4.96 -32.68 13.41
CA ASN A 24 4.38 -32.75 14.75
C ASN A 24 4.88 -31.63 15.69
N ASP A 25 5.07 -30.43 15.16
CA ASP A 25 5.55 -29.27 15.91
C ASP A 25 4.61 -28.08 15.69
N LEU A 26 3.63 -27.95 16.59
CA LEU A 26 2.69 -26.82 16.67
C LEU A 26 3.17 -25.74 17.65
N SER A 27 4.46 -25.70 17.97
CA SER A 27 5.02 -24.64 18.82
C SER A 27 4.87 -23.26 18.18
N ALA A 28 4.85 -22.22 19.01
CA ALA A 28 4.87 -20.84 18.55
C ALA A 28 6.03 -20.55 17.58
N LYS A 29 7.20 -21.19 17.80
CA LYS A 29 8.37 -21.05 16.93
C LYS A 29 8.11 -21.59 15.53
N SER A 30 7.48 -22.76 15.43
CA SER A 30 7.09 -23.38 14.15
C SER A 30 6.05 -22.54 13.41
N LEU A 31 5.01 -22.08 14.11
CA LEU A 31 3.92 -21.29 13.54
C LEU A 31 4.30 -19.84 13.22
N ALA A 32 5.37 -19.30 13.81
CA ALA A 32 5.89 -17.96 13.49
C ALA A 32 6.35 -17.79 12.03
N ASN A 33 6.50 -18.89 11.28
CA ASN A 33 6.74 -18.83 9.83
C ASN A 33 5.56 -18.19 9.08
N TYR A 34 4.31 -18.42 9.51
CA TYR A 34 3.14 -17.76 8.93
C TYR A 34 3.28 -16.24 8.99
N ASP A 35 3.61 -15.70 10.18
CA ASP A 35 3.76 -14.26 10.38
C ASP A 35 4.84 -13.66 9.47
N ARG A 36 5.99 -14.34 9.37
CA ARG A 36 7.09 -13.93 8.49
C ARG A 36 6.70 -13.97 7.02
N ASP A 37 6.00 -15.00 6.57
CA ASP A 37 5.68 -15.21 5.16
C ASP A 37 4.62 -14.22 4.66
N TRP A 38 3.54 -14.01 5.41
CA TRP A 38 2.52 -13.03 4.99
C TRP A 38 3.09 -11.62 5.02
N ARG A 39 3.91 -11.25 6.03
CA ARG A 39 4.57 -9.94 6.08
C ARG A 39 5.54 -9.73 4.95
N ARG A 40 6.29 -10.77 4.56
CA ARG A 40 7.20 -10.71 3.41
C ARG A 40 6.43 -10.42 2.12
N LYS A 41 5.23 -11.00 1.96
CA LYS A 41 4.43 -10.87 0.73
C LYS A 41 3.60 -9.59 0.67
N LEU A 42 2.96 -9.20 1.78
CA LEU A 42 1.97 -8.11 1.82
C LEU A 42 2.44 -6.88 2.59
N GLY A 43 3.48 -7.00 3.42
CA GLY A 43 3.84 -5.97 4.38
C GLY A 43 4.20 -4.64 3.74
N GLN A 44 4.89 -4.66 2.60
CA GLN A 44 5.24 -3.43 1.88
C GLN A 44 4.00 -2.73 1.32
N GLU A 45 3.10 -3.49 0.70
CA GLU A 45 1.87 -2.97 0.11
C GLU A 45 0.95 -2.35 1.18
N LEU A 46 0.79 -3.05 2.31
CA LEU A 46 0.01 -2.55 3.46
C LEU A 46 0.62 -1.28 4.07
N LYS A 47 1.95 -1.20 4.19
CA LYS A 47 2.62 0.01 4.66
C LYS A 47 2.37 1.18 3.72
N ILE A 48 2.53 0.99 2.41
CA ILE A 48 2.28 2.06 1.42
C ILE A 48 0.82 2.52 1.51
N GLY A 49 -0.14 1.60 1.54
CA GLY A 49 -1.55 1.93 1.68
C GLY A 49 -1.86 2.69 2.97
N TYR A 50 -1.24 2.29 4.10
CA TYR A 50 -1.37 3.01 5.37
C TYR A 50 -0.85 4.45 5.27
N TRP A 51 0.34 4.66 4.70
CA TRP A 51 0.90 5.99 4.52
C TRP A 51 0.06 6.84 3.55
N ALA A 52 -0.43 6.25 2.46
CA ALA A 52 -1.31 6.92 1.51
C ALA A 52 -2.61 7.38 2.17
N ARG A 53 -3.22 6.53 3.00
CA ARG A 53 -4.39 6.88 3.81
C ARG A 53 -4.06 8.02 4.77
N LYS A 54 -2.95 7.94 5.50
CA LYS A 54 -2.53 9.00 6.43
C LYS A 54 -2.25 10.33 5.74
N PHE A 55 -1.74 10.29 4.52
CA PHE A 55 -1.59 11.48 3.70
C PHE A 55 -2.94 12.05 3.27
N TYR A 56 -3.84 11.21 2.76
CA TYR A 56 -5.19 11.62 2.35
C TYR A 56 -5.99 12.23 3.50
N GLU A 57 -5.94 11.63 4.70
CA GLU A 57 -6.60 12.14 5.92
C GLU A 57 -6.15 13.56 6.33
N ARG A 58 -5.05 14.09 5.77
CA ARG A 58 -4.52 15.44 6.05
C ARG A 58 -4.92 16.48 5.00
N LEU A 59 -5.55 16.07 3.91
CA LEU A 59 -5.96 16.96 2.83
C LEU A 59 -7.37 17.49 3.10
N ASN A 60 -7.57 18.79 2.84
CA ASN A 60 -8.91 19.36 2.71
C ASN A 60 -9.42 19.29 1.26
N ASP A 61 -10.71 19.52 1.06
CA ASP A 61 -11.37 19.44 -0.25
C ASP A 61 -10.66 20.27 -1.34
N ARG A 62 -10.25 21.51 -1.04
CA ARG A 62 -9.53 22.36 -2.01
C ARG A 62 -8.17 21.79 -2.42
N GLN A 63 -7.49 21.12 -1.49
CA GLN A 63 -6.21 20.46 -1.78
C GLN A 63 -6.44 19.21 -2.63
N ILE A 64 -7.50 18.44 -2.34
CA ILE A 64 -7.91 17.29 -3.13
C ILE A 64 -8.23 17.71 -4.57
N ASP A 65 -9.07 18.73 -4.75
CA ASP A 65 -9.44 19.27 -6.06
C ASP A 65 -8.21 19.69 -6.86
N ARG A 66 -7.30 20.43 -6.22
CA ARG A 66 -6.06 20.89 -6.86
C ARG A 66 -5.14 19.73 -7.28
N ILE A 67 -5.13 18.61 -6.55
CA ILE A 67 -4.41 17.41 -6.96
C ILE A 67 -5.08 16.79 -8.19
N PHE A 68 -6.41 16.64 -8.18
CA PHE A 68 -7.15 16.11 -9.33
C PHE A 68 -6.98 16.97 -10.59
N ASP A 69 -7.00 18.30 -10.46
CA ASP A 69 -6.73 19.22 -11.57
C ASP A 69 -5.34 19.00 -12.16
N LYS A 70 -4.34 18.74 -11.30
CA LYS A 70 -2.98 18.43 -11.75
C LYS A 70 -2.88 17.06 -12.40
N ILE A 71 -3.63 16.08 -11.93
CA ILE A 71 -3.72 14.76 -12.58
C ILE A 71 -4.26 14.92 -14.00
N LYS A 72 -5.42 15.56 -14.17
CA LYS A 72 -6.08 15.74 -15.47
C LYS A 72 -5.28 16.62 -16.43
N SER A 73 -4.80 17.78 -15.97
CA SER A 73 -4.06 18.73 -16.82
C SER A 73 -2.70 18.20 -17.31
N ASN A 74 -2.17 17.14 -16.68
CA ASN A 74 -0.93 16.50 -17.10
C ASN A 74 -1.17 15.13 -17.77
N GLY A 75 -2.42 14.74 -18.03
CA GLY A 75 -2.78 13.45 -18.66
C GLY A 75 -2.34 12.23 -17.84
N ILE A 76 -2.20 12.39 -16.52
CA ILE A 76 -1.70 11.32 -15.65
C ILE A 76 -2.76 10.23 -15.51
N ASP A 77 -4.03 10.60 -15.46
CA ASP A 77 -5.17 9.69 -15.47
C ASP A 77 -5.16 8.78 -16.70
N ASP A 78 -4.98 9.34 -17.90
CA ASP A 78 -4.88 8.56 -19.14
C ASP A 78 -3.66 7.63 -19.14
N ALA A 79 -2.51 8.13 -18.66
CA ALA A 79 -1.30 7.32 -18.55
C ALA A 79 -1.45 6.16 -17.55
N LEU A 80 -2.20 6.37 -16.46
CA LEU A 80 -2.49 5.34 -15.47
C LEU A 80 -3.45 4.28 -16.02
N LEU A 81 -4.50 4.69 -16.74
CA LEU A 81 -5.48 3.76 -17.33
C LEU A 81 -4.86 2.85 -18.40
N LYS A 82 -3.82 3.32 -19.10
CA LYS A 82 -3.10 2.57 -20.13
C LYS A 82 -1.90 1.78 -19.58
N ALA A 83 -1.62 1.86 -18.28
CA ALA A 83 -0.46 1.20 -17.71
C ALA A 83 -0.74 -0.28 -17.44
N ASP A 84 0.06 -1.16 -18.04
CA ASP A 84 -0.04 -2.62 -17.86
C ASP A 84 0.27 -3.07 -16.41
N ASP A 85 0.90 -2.20 -15.62
CA ASP A 85 1.23 -2.47 -14.21
C ASP A 85 0.13 -2.08 -13.21
N LEU A 86 -1.03 -1.63 -13.70
CA LEU A 86 -2.15 -1.26 -12.85
C LEU A 86 -2.87 -2.51 -12.33
N SER A 87 -2.67 -2.80 -11.04
CA SER A 87 -3.40 -3.84 -10.31
C SER A 87 -4.13 -3.25 -9.12
N LEU A 88 -5.41 -3.59 -8.97
CA LEU A 88 -6.22 -3.16 -7.82
C LEU A 88 -5.68 -3.71 -6.50
N ASP A 89 -5.07 -4.89 -6.50
CA ASP A 89 -4.51 -5.50 -5.30
C ASP A 89 -3.03 -5.18 -5.08
N TRP A 90 -2.33 -4.67 -6.11
CA TRP A 90 -0.90 -4.35 -6.06
C TRP A 90 -0.63 -2.96 -6.65
N HIS A 91 -1.21 -1.93 -6.04
CA HIS A 91 -1.18 -0.55 -6.53
C HIS A 91 -0.15 0.33 -5.81
N GLY A 92 0.56 -0.18 -4.81
CA GLY A 92 1.51 0.62 -4.02
C GLY A 92 2.59 1.27 -4.86
N LYS A 93 3.10 0.59 -5.89
CA LYS A 93 4.04 1.16 -6.86
C LYS A 93 3.44 2.33 -7.63
N VAL A 94 2.18 2.19 -8.04
CA VAL A 94 1.44 3.24 -8.77
C VAL A 94 1.25 4.46 -7.89
N VAL A 95 0.88 4.26 -6.62
CA VAL A 95 0.74 5.34 -5.62
C VAL A 95 2.08 6.08 -5.45
N LEU A 96 3.19 5.36 -5.29
CA LEU A 96 4.51 5.98 -5.15
C LEU A 96 4.93 6.75 -6.41
N ARG A 97 4.68 6.19 -7.60
CA ARG A 97 4.94 6.85 -8.89
C ARG A 97 4.14 8.14 -9.02
N LEU A 98 2.87 8.14 -8.62
CA LEU A 98 2.00 9.32 -8.67
C LEU A 98 2.50 10.43 -7.76
N ILE A 99 2.87 10.09 -6.51
CA ILE A 99 3.41 11.06 -5.55
C ILE A 99 4.76 11.62 -6.01
N GLY A 100 5.61 10.78 -6.62
CA GLY A 100 6.90 11.18 -7.20
C GLY A 100 6.79 11.92 -8.53
N HIS A 101 5.61 12.01 -9.15
CA HIS A 101 5.44 12.73 -10.39
C HIS A 101 5.64 14.24 -10.17
N ARG A 102 6.55 14.85 -10.93
CA ARG A 102 6.99 16.25 -10.72
C ARG A 102 5.84 17.25 -10.57
N ALA A 103 4.78 17.12 -11.37
CA ALA A 103 3.62 18.01 -11.29
C ALA A 103 2.84 17.85 -9.98
N ILE A 104 2.74 16.61 -9.47
CA ILE A 104 2.05 16.26 -8.23
C ILE A 104 2.91 16.65 -7.03
N SER A 105 4.20 16.32 -7.02
CA SER A 105 5.10 16.68 -5.92
C SER A 105 5.15 18.20 -5.71
N LYS A 106 5.25 18.99 -6.80
CA LYS A 106 5.17 20.45 -6.72
C LYS A 106 3.83 20.96 -6.17
N ALA A 107 2.73 20.30 -6.53
CA ALA A 107 1.41 20.67 -6.02
C ALA A 107 1.32 20.41 -4.51
N ILE A 108 1.83 19.27 -4.05
CA ILE A 108 1.89 18.87 -2.65
C ILE A 108 2.78 19.82 -1.83
N GLU A 109 3.97 20.17 -2.34
CA GLU A 109 4.88 21.13 -1.69
C GLU A 109 4.22 22.49 -1.49
N ALA A 110 3.51 22.98 -2.52
CA ALA A 110 2.81 24.27 -2.46
C ALA A 110 1.65 24.29 -1.45
N MET A 111 1.15 23.13 -1.04
CA MET A 111 0.03 23.00 -0.09
C MET A 111 0.46 23.12 1.38
N LYS A 112 1.78 23.21 1.67
CA LYS A 112 2.34 23.32 3.04
C LYS A 112 1.69 22.34 4.03
N ILE A 113 1.51 21.10 3.61
CA ILE A 113 0.85 20.07 4.42
C ILE A 113 1.65 19.91 5.73
N PRO A 114 1.04 20.10 6.91
CA PRO A 114 1.74 19.91 8.17
C PRO A 114 2.11 18.43 8.32
N ILE A 115 3.38 18.10 8.10
CA ILE A 115 3.90 16.76 8.34
C ILE A 115 4.23 16.64 9.83
N HIS A 116 3.25 16.28 10.65
CA HIS A 116 3.59 15.64 11.93
C HIS A 116 4.05 14.22 11.60
N LEU A 117 5.37 14.02 11.53
CA LEU A 117 5.96 12.70 11.69
C LEU A 117 5.62 12.30 13.12
N GLY A 118 4.64 11.41 13.28
CA GLY A 118 4.38 10.79 14.57
C GLY A 118 5.68 10.13 15.00
N GLY A 119 6.34 10.71 16.00
CA GLY A 119 7.51 10.12 16.63
C GLY A 119 7.11 8.73 17.08
N GLY A 120 7.83 7.73 16.59
CA GLY A 120 7.76 6.41 17.18
C GLY A 120 8.36 6.47 18.58
N VAL A 121 7.58 6.04 19.57
CA VAL A 121 7.96 4.99 20.54
C VAL A 121 6.72 4.15 20.75
#